data_AF-A0A1J5V4F8-F1
#
_entry.id   AF-A0A1J5V4F8-F1
#
_cell.length_a   1.000
_cell.length_b   1.000
_cell.length_c   1.000
_cell.angle_alpha   90.00
_cell.angle_beta   90.00
_cell.angle_gamma   90.00
#
_symmetry.space_group_name_H-M   'P 1'
#
loop_
_entity.id
_entity.type
_entity.pdbx_description
1 polymer ?
#
loop_
_entity_poly.entity_id
_entity_poly.type
_entity_poly.pdbx_seq_one_letter_code
_entity_poly.pdbx_strand_id
1 'polypeptide(L)'
;MAEQDNRDRLTAGTFFVLLQEALPPRAKARDTLSGKADGLSNPEILAGLIRIVNPDFQTPSAGRTFNQQTSELRNCRSNGDTSYLPVGGKDFAHSFNELVESSLPLALERTRDFIDRFIDVDSKGLRLAQMLGTAINRDSAIAADQVVAPLPDGASQTKATLPNTDEACLDALILGAWQHVSNPMVRNTSGRDTFDRWHLPPSAPNSIRKFDMQAFNLDESWTPKITRFDGAQTDMTPPDASSNDREVIEAEVVNNDHQAADPSEDSVVSDSPQNQAPAQNMVFNQYGANSQQIGSVGTLNIGRGL
;
A
#
# COMPACT_ATOMS: atom_id res chain seq x y z
N MET A 1 -26.30 -25.98 20.77
CA MET A 1 -25.16 -25.73 19.87
C MET A 1 -24.94 -24.24 19.91
N ALA A 2 -23.93 -23.75 20.63
CA ALA A 2 -23.72 -22.32 20.75
C ALA A 2 -23.38 -21.77 19.36
N GLU A 3 -24.14 -20.79 18.86
CA GLU A 3 -23.67 -19.93 17.78
C GLU A 3 -22.30 -19.42 18.21
N GLN A 4 -21.26 -19.90 17.52
CA GLN A 4 -19.95 -19.29 17.61
C GLN A 4 -20.14 -17.92 16.98
N ASP A 5 -20.42 -16.92 17.83
CA ASP A 5 -20.48 -15.51 17.47
C ASP A 5 -19.25 -15.21 16.61
N ASN A 6 -19.48 -15.05 15.31
CA ASN A 6 -18.43 -15.03 14.31
C ASN A 6 -17.76 -13.66 14.37
N ARG A 7 -16.80 -13.53 15.28
CA ARG A 7 -16.09 -12.28 15.58
C ARG A 7 -14.88 -12.06 14.67
N ASP A 8 -14.91 -12.58 13.45
CA ASP A 8 -13.84 -12.31 12.49
C ASP A 8 -13.79 -10.80 12.22
N ARG A 9 -12.57 -10.26 12.13
CA ARG A 9 -12.32 -8.84 11.89
C ARG A 9 -11.38 -8.72 10.71
N LEU A 10 -11.86 -8.08 9.63
CA LEU A 10 -11.05 -7.71 8.49
C LEU A 10 -10.34 -6.40 8.84
N THR A 11 -9.05 -6.51 9.14
CA THR A 11 -8.16 -5.42 9.48
C THR A 11 -6.91 -5.48 8.61
N ALA A 12 -6.04 -4.47 8.66
CA ALA A 12 -4.87 -4.42 7.79
C ALA A 12 -3.98 -5.67 7.91
N GLY A 13 -3.81 -6.19 9.13
CA GLY A 13 -3.04 -7.41 9.41
C GLY A 13 -3.71 -8.68 8.90
N THR A 14 -5.02 -8.86 9.13
CA THR A 14 -5.74 -10.05 8.65
C THR A 14 -5.88 -10.03 7.13
N PHE A 15 -6.21 -8.89 6.52
CA PHE A 15 -6.16 -8.68 5.08
C PHE A 15 -4.79 -9.04 4.49
N PHE A 16 -3.72 -8.55 5.09
CA PHE A 16 -2.36 -8.82 4.63
C PHE A 16 -2.00 -10.31 4.70
N VAL A 17 -2.51 -11.05 5.69
CA VAL A 17 -2.36 -12.50 5.74
C VAL A 17 -3.11 -13.20 4.61
N LEU A 18 -4.32 -12.76 4.26
CA LEU A 18 -5.07 -13.36 3.15
C LEU A 18 -4.34 -13.16 1.81
N LEU A 19 -3.78 -11.96 1.56
CA LEU A 19 -2.93 -11.70 0.40
C LEU A 19 -1.71 -12.63 0.34
N GLN A 20 -1.12 -12.95 1.49
CA GLN A 20 0.07 -13.81 1.56
C GLN A 20 -0.17 -15.23 1.05
N GLU A 21 -1.39 -15.75 1.19
CA GLU A 21 -1.75 -17.08 0.68
C GLU A 21 -1.79 -17.12 -0.86
N ALA A 22 -1.95 -15.96 -1.50
CA ALA A 22 -2.01 -15.78 -2.95
C ALA A 22 -0.67 -15.38 -3.60
N LEU A 23 0.41 -15.25 -2.83
CA LEU A 23 1.74 -14.97 -3.38
C LEU A 23 2.26 -16.14 -4.21
N PRO A 24 3.06 -15.91 -5.26
CA PRO A 24 3.72 -16.99 -5.98
C PRO A 24 4.68 -17.78 -5.07
N PRO A 25 5.00 -19.04 -5.41
CA PRO A 25 6.00 -19.81 -4.68
C PRO A 25 7.33 -19.05 -4.62
N ARG A 26 7.94 -18.99 -3.43
CA ARG A 26 9.23 -18.30 -3.26
C ARG A 26 10.31 -19.01 -4.06
N ALA A 27 11.03 -18.25 -4.89
CA ALA A 27 12.28 -18.71 -5.48
C ALA A 27 13.39 -18.53 -4.43
N LYS A 28 14.17 -19.59 -4.16
CA LYS A 28 15.33 -19.41 -3.25
C LYS A 28 16.37 -18.57 -3.97
N ALA A 29 17.15 -17.78 -3.24
CA ALA A 29 18.21 -16.94 -3.83
C ALA A 29 19.27 -17.74 -4.64
N ARG A 30 19.38 -19.04 -4.40
CA ARG A 30 20.24 -19.96 -5.17
C ARG A 30 19.60 -20.43 -6.49
N ASP A 31 18.28 -20.29 -6.61
CA ASP A 31 17.48 -20.70 -7.76
C ASP A 31 17.31 -19.51 -8.74
N THR A 32 17.63 -18.28 -8.34
CA THR A 32 17.70 -17.10 -9.21
C THR A 32 19.07 -16.99 -9.87
N LEU A 33 19.10 -16.97 -11.22
CA LEU A 33 20.30 -16.79 -12.05
C LEU A 33 21.18 -15.58 -11.68
N SER A 34 20.62 -14.59 -10.98
CA SER A 34 21.27 -13.35 -10.56
C SER A 34 21.64 -13.30 -9.07
N GLY A 35 21.33 -14.33 -8.27
CA GLY A 35 21.56 -14.34 -6.82
C GLY A 35 20.71 -13.32 -6.03
N LYS A 36 19.78 -12.63 -6.69
CA LYS A 36 18.90 -11.63 -6.06
C LYS A 36 17.70 -12.31 -5.40
N ALA A 37 17.28 -11.76 -4.26
CA ALA A 37 16.04 -12.14 -3.60
C ALA A 37 14.85 -11.95 -4.56
N ASP A 38 13.81 -12.76 -4.38
CA ASP A 38 12.61 -12.80 -5.22
C ASP A 38 11.72 -11.54 -5.09
N GLY A 39 12.01 -10.65 -4.14
CA GLY A 39 11.24 -9.43 -3.91
C GLY A 39 9.89 -9.67 -3.23
N LEU A 40 9.67 -10.86 -2.66
CA LEU A 40 8.42 -11.30 -2.05
C LEU A 40 8.48 -11.29 -0.52
N SER A 41 9.32 -10.43 0.06
CA SER A 41 9.34 -10.27 1.52
C SER A 41 8.11 -9.48 2.00
N ASN A 42 7.67 -9.74 3.24
CA ASN A 42 6.53 -9.02 3.81
C ASN A 42 6.69 -7.49 3.75
N PRO A 43 7.86 -6.91 4.05
CA PRO A 43 8.06 -5.46 3.92
C PRO A 43 7.89 -4.97 2.47
N GLU A 44 8.36 -5.70 1.47
CA GLU A 44 8.23 -5.30 0.07
C GLU A 44 6.77 -5.31 -0.40
N ILE A 45 6.00 -6.33 -0.01
CA ILE A 45 4.57 -6.43 -0.34
C ILE A 45 3.80 -5.29 0.34
N LEU A 46 4.05 -5.05 1.63
CA LEU A 46 3.39 -3.96 2.34
C LEU A 46 3.75 -2.59 1.77
N ALA A 47 5.01 -2.39 1.37
CA ALA A 47 5.43 -1.18 0.66
C ALA A 47 4.73 -1.06 -0.71
N GLY A 48 4.48 -2.17 -1.41
CA GLY A 48 3.65 -2.20 -2.61
C GLY A 48 2.23 -1.70 -2.37
N LEU A 49 1.56 -2.17 -1.31
CA LEU A 49 0.23 -1.71 -0.92
C LEU A 49 0.20 -0.21 -0.56
N ILE A 50 1.23 0.28 0.14
CA ILE A 50 1.35 1.72 0.47
C ILE A 50 1.50 2.55 -0.81
N ARG A 51 2.22 2.04 -1.81
CA ARG A 51 2.45 2.73 -3.09
C ARG A 51 1.24 2.85 -3.99
N ILE A 52 0.17 2.09 -3.75
CA ILE A 52 -1.12 2.33 -4.39
C ILE A 52 -1.58 3.77 -4.10
N VAL A 53 -1.47 4.18 -2.83
CA VAL A 53 -1.89 5.50 -2.34
C VAL A 53 -0.78 6.55 -2.50
N ASN A 54 0.44 6.22 -2.06
CA ASN A 54 1.59 7.11 -2.08
C ASN A 54 2.72 6.51 -2.97
N PRO A 55 2.71 6.78 -4.28
CA PRO A 55 3.62 6.13 -5.23
C PRO A 55 5.11 6.41 -4.92
N ASP A 56 5.41 7.57 -4.34
CA ASP A 56 6.77 7.98 -4.00
C ASP A 56 7.28 7.39 -2.68
N PHE A 57 6.46 6.59 -1.98
CA PHE A 57 6.83 5.99 -0.70
C PHE A 57 8.14 5.20 -0.78
N GLN A 58 9.13 5.71 -0.05
CA GLN A 58 10.40 5.04 0.18
C GLN A 58 10.35 4.33 1.52
N THR A 59 10.71 3.04 1.52
CA THR A 59 10.86 2.31 2.78
C THR A 59 11.95 2.98 3.61
N PRO A 60 11.70 3.37 4.87
CA PRO A 60 12.69 4.02 5.71
C PRO A 60 13.98 3.20 5.79
N SER A 61 15.12 3.84 5.46
CA SER A 61 16.45 3.19 5.46
C SER A 61 17.04 3.02 6.85
N ALA A 62 16.47 3.68 7.86
CA ALA A 62 16.98 3.69 9.23
C ALA A 62 16.52 2.47 10.05
N GLY A 63 17.41 1.48 10.17
CA GLY A 63 17.32 0.37 11.13
C GLY A 63 16.25 -0.68 10.86
N ARG A 64 16.05 -1.59 11.82
CA ARG A 64 15.04 -2.69 11.76
C ARG A 64 13.58 -2.20 11.82
N THR A 65 13.32 -0.90 11.67
CA THR A 65 12.06 -0.24 12.04
C THR A 65 10.90 -0.63 11.13
N PHE A 66 11.01 -0.47 9.81
CA PHE A 66 9.91 -0.83 8.90
C PHE A 66 9.62 -2.34 8.89
N ASN A 67 10.66 -3.18 8.95
CA ASN A 67 10.51 -4.63 9.04
C ASN A 67 9.77 -5.05 10.31
N GLN A 68 10.12 -4.45 11.45
CA GLN A 68 9.43 -4.69 12.72
C GLN A 68 7.99 -4.19 12.66
N GLN A 69 7.75 -2.96 12.17
CA GLN A 69 6.39 -2.43 12.04
C GLN A 69 5.52 -3.26 11.09
N THR A 70 6.08 -3.78 10.00
CA THR A 70 5.42 -4.72 9.09
C THR A 70 4.98 -5.99 9.85
N SER A 71 5.87 -6.55 10.67
CA SER A 71 5.55 -7.72 11.50
C SER A 71 4.46 -7.41 12.53
N GLU A 72 4.54 -6.27 13.21
CA GLU A 72 3.54 -5.86 14.21
C GLU A 72 2.17 -5.56 13.58
N LEU A 73 2.13 -4.95 12.38
CA LEU A 73 0.91 -4.77 11.61
C LEU A 73 0.32 -6.13 11.22
N ARG A 74 1.11 -7.00 10.57
CA ARG A 74 0.69 -8.34 10.14
C ARG A 74 0.08 -9.15 11.30
N ASN A 75 0.72 -9.10 12.45
CA ASN A 75 0.30 -9.87 13.64
C ASN A 75 -0.80 -9.16 14.46
N CYS A 76 -1.40 -8.09 13.94
CA CYS A 76 -2.46 -7.32 14.59
C CYS A 76 -2.06 -6.78 15.98
N ARG A 77 -0.80 -6.37 16.15
CA ARG A 77 -0.24 -5.82 17.41
C ARG A 77 -0.06 -4.31 17.40
N SER A 78 -0.02 -3.71 16.22
CA SER A 78 0.05 -2.27 16.01
C SER A 78 -1.06 -1.82 15.07
N ASN A 79 -1.58 -0.59 15.27
CA ASN A 79 -2.52 0.02 14.31
C ASN A 79 -1.84 0.45 13.01
N GLY A 80 -0.51 0.49 12.96
CA GLY A 80 0.21 0.90 11.75
C GLY A 80 0.14 2.39 11.49
N ASP A 81 0.00 3.20 12.53
CA ASP A 81 0.12 4.66 12.49
C ASP A 81 1.39 5.05 13.26
N THR A 82 2.50 5.09 12.55
CA THR A 82 3.84 5.40 13.10
C THR A 82 4.62 6.24 12.09
N SER A 83 5.70 6.88 12.53
CA SER A 83 6.60 7.64 11.64
C SER A 83 7.23 6.81 10.50
N TYR A 84 7.13 5.48 10.54
CA TYR A 84 7.71 4.57 9.56
C TYR A 84 6.68 3.77 8.76
N LEU A 85 5.43 3.72 9.23
CA LEU A 85 4.35 2.93 8.64
C LEU A 85 3.06 3.74 8.79
N PRO A 86 2.45 4.21 7.68
CA PRO A 86 1.35 5.18 7.73
C PRO A 86 -0.05 4.54 7.62
N VAL A 87 -0.14 3.23 7.40
CA VAL A 87 -1.37 2.51 7.00
C VAL A 87 -2.60 2.81 7.86
N GLY A 88 -2.45 2.91 9.19
CA GLY A 88 -3.57 3.17 10.10
C GLY A 88 -3.77 4.65 10.44
N GLY A 89 -2.99 5.54 9.82
CA GLY A 89 -3.01 6.97 10.08
C GLY A 89 -4.10 7.70 9.31
N LYS A 90 -4.57 8.82 9.87
CA LYS A 90 -5.62 9.65 9.25
C LYS A 90 -5.22 10.22 7.90
N ASP A 91 -3.97 10.67 7.77
CA ASP A 91 -3.47 11.27 6.53
C ASP A 91 -3.43 10.26 5.40
N PHE A 92 -2.99 9.03 5.68
CA PHE A 92 -2.98 7.95 4.68
C PHE A 92 -4.41 7.62 4.21
N ALA A 93 -5.35 7.49 5.15
CA ALA A 93 -6.75 7.23 4.82
C ALA A 93 -7.39 8.37 4.02
N HIS A 94 -7.05 9.62 4.34
CA HIS A 94 -7.50 10.78 3.59
C HIS A 94 -6.98 10.74 2.15
N SER A 95 -5.68 10.58 1.95
CA SER A 95 -5.09 10.47 0.60
C SER A 95 -5.63 9.28 -0.19
N PHE A 96 -5.95 8.17 0.48
CA PHE A 96 -6.59 7.02 -0.15
C PHE A 96 -7.99 7.38 -0.64
N ASN A 97 -8.83 7.97 0.21
CA ASN A 97 -10.17 8.39 -0.18
C ASN A 97 -10.11 9.41 -1.33
N GLU A 98 -9.22 10.40 -1.25
CA GLU A 98 -9.01 11.36 -2.34
C GLU A 98 -8.60 10.68 -3.66
N LEU A 99 -7.71 9.69 -3.62
CA LEU A 99 -7.33 8.92 -4.81
C LEU A 99 -8.53 8.21 -5.45
N VAL A 100 -9.35 7.53 -4.63
CA VAL A 100 -10.52 6.78 -5.11
C VAL A 100 -11.60 7.72 -5.64
N GLU A 101 -11.85 8.85 -4.95
CA GLU A 101 -12.87 9.83 -5.32
C GLU A 101 -12.48 10.66 -6.56
N SER A 102 -11.20 11.05 -6.67
CA SER A 102 -10.71 11.86 -7.79
C SER A 102 -10.41 11.05 -9.04
N SER A 103 -9.94 9.81 -8.90
CA SER A 103 -9.61 8.94 -10.03
C SER A 103 -9.60 7.45 -9.65
N LEU A 104 -10.80 6.86 -9.60
CA LEU A 104 -10.95 5.40 -9.45
C LEU A 104 -10.17 4.59 -10.52
N PRO A 105 -10.14 4.97 -11.83
CA PRO A 105 -9.34 4.26 -12.81
C PRO A 105 -7.84 4.22 -12.47
N LEU A 106 -7.27 5.32 -11.97
CA LEU A 106 -5.87 5.36 -11.55
C LEU A 106 -5.63 4.50 -10.30
N ALA A 107 -6.58 4.50 -9.35
CA ALA A 107 -6.51 3.65 -8.16
C ALA A 107 -6.52 2.16 -8.54
N LEU A 108 -7.37 1.77 -9.49
CA LEU A 108 -7.46 0.42 -10.04
C LEU A 108 -6.22 0.05 -10.85
N GLU A 109 -5.67 0.96 -11.66
CA GLU A 109 -4.42 0.76 -12.38
C GLU A 109 -3.25 0.46 -11.43
N ARG A 110 -3.08 1.27 -10.38
CA ARG A 110 -2.03 1.03 -9.37
C ARG A 110 -2.25 -0.26 -8.60
N THR A 111 -3.50 -0.63 -8.35
CA THR A 111 -3.84 -1.91 -7.72
C THR A 111 -3.53 -3.08 -8.64
N ARG A 112 -3.79 -2.94 -9.94
CA ARG A 112 -3.43 -3.91 -10.97
C ARG A 112 -1.91 -4.11 -11.00
N ASP A 113 -1.14 -3.03 -11.02
CA ASP A 113 0.34 -3.11 -10.99
C ASP A 113 0.84 -3.84 -9.73
N PHE A 114 0.20 -3.61 -8.58
CA PHE A 114 0.48 -4.35 -7.35
C PHE A 114 0.17 -5.85 -7.52
N ILE A 115 -1.01 -6.19 -8.04
CA ILE A 115 -1.43 -7.58 -8.24
C ILE A 115 -0.51 -8.30 -9.22
N ASP A 116 -0.24 -7.70 -10.37
CA ASP A 116 0.62 -8.27 -11.43
C ASP A 116 2.04 -8.54 -10.91
N ARG A 117 2.50 -7.77 -9.92
CA ARG A 117 3.81 -7.95 -9.29
C ARG A 117 3.83 -9.03 -8.20
N PHE A 118 2.80 -9.12 -7.37
CA PHE A 118 2.87 -9.87 -6.11
C PHE A 118 1.96 -11.10 -6.04
N ILE A 119 0.93 -11.20 -6.88
CA ILE A 119 -0.14 -12.20 -6.74
C ILE A 119 -0.09 -13.19 -7.91
N ASP A 120 -0.14 -14.49 -7.59
CA ASP A 120 -0.32 -15.57 -8.55
C ASP A 120 -1.80 -15.67 -8.92
N VAL A 121 -2.25 -14.78 -9.80
CA VAL A 121 -3.67 -14.67 -10.19
C VAL A 121 -4.15 -15.94 -10.86
N ASP A 122 -3.36 -16.51 -11.77
CA ASP A 122 -3.75 -17.68 -12.56
C ASP A 122 -4.06 -18.90 -11.68
N SER A 123 -3.25 -19.14 -10.65
CA SER A 123 -3.43 -20.33 -9.80
C SER A 123 -4.21 -20.04 -8.52
N LYS A 124 -4.25 -18.78 -8.07
CA LYS A 124 -4.75 -18.42 -6.73
C LYS A 124 -5.77 -17.29 -6.69
N GLY A 125 -6.07 -16.65 -7.81
CA GLY A 125 -6.99 -15.53 -7.90
C GLY A 125 -8.39 -15.85 -7.36
N LEU A 126 -8.97 -16.97 -7.79
CA LEU A 126 -10.29 -17.43 -7.30
C LEU A 126 -10.27 -17.64 -5.78
N ARG A 127 -9.26 -18.34 -5.28
CA ARG A 127 -9.13 -18.63 -3.86
C ARG A 127 -8.95 -17.36 -3.04
N LEU A 128 -8.17 -16.40 -3.53
CA LEU A 128 -8.00 -15.10 -2.88
C LEU A 128 -9.34 -14.34 -2.81
N ALA A 129 -10.09 -14.31 -3.92
CA ALA A 129 -11.41 -13.68 -3.94
C ALA A 129 -12.33 -14.34 -2.89
N GLN A 130 -12.43 -15.67 -2.87
CA GLN A 130 -13.22 -16.40 -1.87
C GLN A 130 -12.78 -16.12 -0.43
N MET A 131 -11.47 -16.01 -0.18
CA MET A 131 -10.94 -15.68 1.14
C MET A 131 -11.32 -14.27 1.57
N LEU A 132 -11.22 -13.29 0.67
CA LEU A 132 -11.66 -11.91 0.94
C LEU A 132 -13.18 -11.85 1.14
N GLY A 133 -13.98 -12.50 0.28
CA GLY A 133 -15.43 -12.57 0.41
C GLY A 133 -15.88 -13.22 1.71
N THR A 134 -15.23 -14.33 2.11
CA THR A 134 -15.46 -14.99 3.41
C THR A 134 -15.20 -14.02 4.56
N ALA A 135 -14.05 -13.35 4.57
CA ALA A 135 -13.68 -12.42 5.64
C ALA A 135 -14.61 -11.20 5.70
N ILE A 136 -14.98 -10.63 4.55
CA ILE A 136 -15.94 -9.52 4.43
C ILE A 136 -17.32 -9.91 4.98
N ASN A 137 -17.82 -11.09 4.59
CA ASN A 137 -19.13 -11.55 5.02
C ASN A 137 -19.18 -11.78 6.54
N ARG A 138 -18.11 -12.32 7.12
CA ARG A 138 -18.01 -12.65 8.54
C ARG A 138 -17.76 -11.45 9.45
N ASP A 139 -17.14 -10.37 8.95
CA ASP A 139 -16.93 -9.18 9.77
C ASP A 139 -18.23 -8.40 9.96
N SER A 140 -18.84 -8.53 11.13
CA SER A 140 -20.09 -7.85 11.49
C SER A 140 -19.97 -6.33 11.61
N ALA A 141 -18.75 -5.78 11.68
CA ALA A 141 -18.52 -4.34 11.66
C ALA A 141 -18.62 -3.74 10.25
N ILE A 142 -18.56 -4.57 9.20
CA ILE A 142 -18.84 -4.14 7.82
C ILE A 142 -20.36 -4.18 7.60
N ALA A 143 -20.95 -3.02 7.34
CA ALA A 143 -22.38 -2.91 7.09
C ALA A 143 -22.77 -3.60 5.78
N ALA A 144 -24.02 -4.08 5.70
CA ALA A 144 -24.52 -4.82 4.54
C ALA A 144 -24.45 -4.01 3.23
N ASP A 145 -24.70 -2.70 3.32
CA ASP A 145 -24.69 -1.72 2.23
C ASP A 145 -23.31 -1.09 1.98
N GLN A 146 -22.30 -1.41 2.80
CA GLN A 146 -20.97 -0.86 2.64
C GLN A 146 -20.32 -1.39 1.35
N VAL A 147 -19.79 -0.46 0.54
CA VAL A 147 -19.03 -0.77 -0.67
C VAL A 147 -17.74 -1.50 -0.29
N VAL A 148 -17.49 -2.62 -0.96
CA VAL A 148 -16.29 -3.46 -0.77
C VAL A 148 -15.51 -3.70 -2.07
N ALA A 149 -16.10 -3.38 -3.22
CA ALA A 149 -15.40 -3.34 -4.50
C ALA A 149 -15.96 -2.20 -5.38
N PRO A 150 -15.26 -1.05 -5.50
CA PRO A 150 -15.64 0.02 -6.42
C PRO A 150 -15.23 -0.36 -7.87
N LEU A 151 -16.18 -0.35 -8.81
CA LEU A 151 -15.97 -0.75 -10.20
C LEU A 151 -15.76 0.47 -11.12
N PRO A 152 -14.98 0.32 -12.21
CA PRO A 152 -14.58 1.43 -13.06
C PRO A 152 -15.75 2.09 -13.83
N ASP A 153 -16.85 1.39 -14.02
CA ASP A 153 -18.08 1.86 -14.68
C ASP A 153 -18.97 2.72 -13.76
N GLY A 154 -18.51 3.01 -12.53
CA GLY A 154 -19.27 3.71 -11.51
C GLY A 154 -20.23 2.80 -10.72
N ALA A 155 -20.34 1.53 -11.08
CA ALA A 155 -21.02 0.54 -10.25
C ALA A 155 -20.15 0.17 -9.03
N SER A 156 -20.74 -0.55 -8.08
CA SER A 156 -20.01 -1.07 -6.93
C SER A 156 -20.66 -2.34 -6.40
N GLN A 157 -19.84 -3.20 -5.79
CA GLN A 157 -20.34 -4.34 -5.02
C GLN A 157 -20.29 -3.98 -3.53
N THR A 158 -21.39 -4.27 -2.84
CA THR A 158 -21.49 -4.13 -1.39
C THR A 158 -21.28 -5.46 -0.72
N LYS A 159 -21.10 -5.48 0.61
CA LYS A 159 -21.05 -6.73 1.37
C LYS A 159 -22.23 -7.65 1.07
N ALA A 160 -23.45 -7.10 0.96
CA ALA A 160 -24.65 -7.89 0.72
C ALA A 160 -24.75 -8.46 -0.70
N THR A 161 -24.23 -7.74 -1.71
CA THR A 161 -24.33 -8.17 -3.11
C THR A 161 -23.17 -9.07 -3.54
N LEU A 162 -21.98 -8.90 -2.94
CA LEU A 162 -20.76 -9.63 -3.27
C LEU A 162 -20.94 -11.16 -3.38
N PRO A 163 -21.59 -11.87 -2.45
CA PRO A 163 -21.71 -13.34 -2.53
C PRO A 163 -22.57 -13.85 -3.69
N ASN A 164 -23.33 -12.97 -4.35
CA ASN A 164 -24.28 -13.32 -5.40
C ASN A 164 -23.81 -12.86 -6.79
N THR A 165 -22.56 -12.41 -6.93
CA THR A 165 -22.02 -11.98 -8.21
C THR A 165 -21.40 -13.14 -8.97
N ASP A 166 -21.71 -13.23 -10.27
CA ASP A 166 -21.12 -14.21 -11.18
C ASP A 166 -19.69 -13.84 -11.59
N GLU A 167 -19.36 -12.54 -11.56
CA GLU A 167 -18.02 -12.02 -11.87
C GLU A 167 -17.49 -11.14 -10.74
N ALA A 168 -16.21 -11.32 -10.41
CA ALA A 168 -15.50 -10.54 -9.41
C ALA A 168 -14.22 -9.96 -10.02
N CYS A 169 -14.19 -8.62 -10.14
CA CYS A 169 -12.97 -7.90 -10.50
C CYS A 169 -12.00 -7.93 -9.32
N LEU A 170 -10.89 -8.66 -9.46
CA LEU A 170 -9.94 -8.86 -8.37
C LEU A 170 -9.28 -7.54 -7.94
N ASP A 171 -8.98 -6.66 -8.90
CA ASP A 171 -8.38 -5.35 -8.64
C ASP A 171 -9.31 -4.47 -7.79
N ALA A 172 -10.60 -4.41 -8.14
CA ALA A 172 -11.59 -3.68 -7.37
C ALA A 172 -11.80 -4.25 -5.97
N LEU A 173 -11.85 -5.58 -5.83
CA LEU A 173 -12.04 -6.25 -4.54
C LEU A 173 -10.85 -6.01 -3.60
N ILE A 174 -9.62 -6.08 -4.10
CA ILE A 174 -8.41 -5.80 -3.32
C ILE A 174 -8.34 -4.31 -2.96
N LEU A 175 -8.65 -3.41 -3.90
CA LEU A 175 -8.68 -1.96 -3.66
C LEU A 175 -9.68 -1.59 -2.55
N GLY A 176 -10.92 -2.06 -2.66
CA GLY A 176 -11.97 -1.76 -1.69
C GLY A 176 -11.70 -2.36 -0.31
N ALA A 177 -11.21 -3.60 -0.25
CA ALA A 177 -10.77 -4.20 1.01
C ALA A 177 -9.60 -3.41 1.62
N TRP A 178 -8.62 -3.00 0.82
CA TRP A 178 -7.48 -2.22 1.29
C TRP A 178 -7.89 -0.84 1.82
N GLN A 179 -8.80 -0.16 1.13
CA GLN A 179 -9.38 1.11 1.56
C GLN A 179 -10.10 0.95 2.91
N HIS A 180 -10.95 -0.08 3.03
CA HIS A 180 -11.65 -0.36 4.28
C HIS A 180 -10.69 -0.55 5.46
N VAL A 181 -9.70 -1.42 5.32
CA VAL A 181 -8.81 -1.77 6.43
C VAL A 181 -7.79 -0.70 6.78
N SER A 182 -7.58 0.28 5.89
CA SER A 182 -6.74 1.46 6.12
C SER A 182 -7.51 2.60 6.80
N ASN A 183 -8.83 2.47 6.98
CA ASN A 183 -9.61 3.46 7.73
C ASN A 183 -9.20 3.45 9.22
N PRO A 184 -8.86 4.60 9.84
CA PRO A 184 -8.42 4.67 11.24
C PRO A 184 -9.46 4.16 12.25
N MET A 185 -10.75 4.14 11.88
CA MET A 185 -11.82 3.56 12.69
C MET A 185 -11.74 2.02 12.72
N VAL A 186 -11.13 1.39 11.71
CA VAL A 186 -10.86 -0.05 11.65
C VAL A 186 -9.52 -0.33 12.31
N ARG A 187 -9.54 -0.35 13.65
CA ARG A 187 -8.31 -0.58 14.44
C ARG A 187 -7.70 -1.95 14.14
N ASN A 188 -6.47 -1.98 13.65
CA ASN A 188 -5.80 -3.24 13.33
C ASN A 188 -5.66 -4.19 14.53
N THR A 189 -5.47 -3.64 15.74
CA THR A 189 -5.41 -4.45 16.96
C THR A 189 -6.70 -5.22 17.26
N SER A 190 -7.85 -4.81 16.68
CA SER A 190 -9.10 -5.57 16.80
C SER A 190 -9.09 -6.90 16.03
N GLY A 191 -8.14 -7.08 15.10
CA GLY A 191 -7.91 -8.32 14.37
C GLY A 191 -7.12 -9.37 15.15
N ARG A 192 -6.67 -9.09 16.38
CA ARG A 192 -5.77 -9.98 17.13
C ARG A 192 -6.37 -11.37 17.37
N ASP A 193 -7.60 -11.43 17.86
CA ASP A 193 -8.28 -12.70 18.15
C ASP A 193 -8.58 -13.48 16.85
N THR A 194 -8.90 -12.77 15.77
CA THR A 194 -9.09 -13.34 14.42
C THR A 194 -7.78 -13.95 13.91
N PHE A 195 -6.68 -13.20 13.98
CA PHE A 195 -5.35 -13.69 13.64
C PHE A 195 -4.99 -14.92 14.48
N ASP A 196 -5.28 -14.91 15.78
CA ASP A 196 -4.98 -16.03 16.67
C ASP A 196 -5.78 -17.30 16.31
N ARG A 197 -7.04 -17.15 15.88
CA ARG A 197 -7.88 -18.26 15.39
C ARG A 197 -7.45 -18.79 14.02
N TRP A 198 -7.03 -17.93 13.10
CA TRP A 198 -6.64 -18.33 11.73
C TRP A 198 -5.23 -18.94 11.62
N HIS A 199 -4.50 -19.08 12.73
CA HIS A 199 -3.11 -19.55 12.68
C HIS A 199 -2.84 -20.67 13.69
N LEU A 200 -2.00 -21.61 13.28
CA LEU A 200 -1.49 -22.63 14.18
C LEU A 200 -0.68 -22.01 15.32
N PRO A 201 -0.61 -22.65 16.50
CA PRO A 201 0.34 -22.28 17.54
C PRO A 201 1.77 -22.21 17.00
N PRO A 202 2.63 -21.32 17.54
CA PRO A 202 4.03 -21.27 17.13
C PRO A 202 4.72 -22.60 17.41
N SER A 203 5.51 -23.10 16.46
CA SER A 203 6.27 -24.34 16.60
C SER A 203 7.51 -24.18 17.50
N ALA A 204 7.98 -22.95 17.67
CA ALA A 204 9.05 -22.57 18.59
C ALA A 204 8.88 -21.11 19.08
N PRO A 205 9.54 -20.68 20.17
CA PRO A 205 9.56 -19.27 20.56
C PRO A 205 9.98 -18.38 19.39
N ASN A 206 9.19 -17.35 19.10
CA ASN A 206 9.40 -16.39 17.99
C ASN A 206 9.32 -16.95 16.57
N SER A 207 8.85 -18.19 16.36
CA SER A 207 8.61 -18.72 15.01
C SER A 207 7.42 -18.03 14.33
N ILE A 208 7.51 -17.82 13.02
CA ILE A 208 6.36 -17.37 12.21
C ILE A 208 5.24 -18.40 12.34
N ARG A 209 4.04 -17.93 12.71
CA ARG A 209 2.85 -18.79 12.76
C ARG A 209 2.33 -19.04 11.35
N LYS A 210 2.05 -20.31 11.06
CA LYS A 210 1.50 -20.73 9.77
C LYS A 210 -0.01 -20.47 9.73
N PHE A 211 -0.50 -19.94 8.61
CA PHE A 211 -1.93 -19.82 8.36
C PHE A 211 -2.58 -21.21 8.34
N ASP A 212 -3.71 -21.34 9.01
CA ASP A 212 -4.48 -22.56 9.09
C ASP A 212 -5.77 -22.40 8.28
N MET A 213 -5.74 -22.92 7.05
CA MET A 213 -6.89 -22.89 6.15
C MET A 213 -8.11 -23.64 6.72
N GLN A 214 -7.88 -24.69 7.53
CA GLN A 214 -8.97 -25.42 8.14
C GLN A 214 -9.64 -24.58 9.24
N ALA A 215 -8.85 -23.87 10.04
CA ALA A 215 -9.39 -22.95 11.04
C ALA A 215 -10.03 -21.70 10.41
N PHE A 216 -9.51 -21.23 9.27
CA PHE A 216 -10.15 -20.19 8.47
C PHE A 216 -11.51 -20.66 7.94
N ASN A 217 -11.66 -21.95 7.63
CA ASN A 217 -12.91 -22.56 7.16
C ASN A 217 -13.49 -21.78 5.97
N LEU A 218 -12.77 -21.76 4.84
CA LEU A 218 -13.12 -21.03 3.63
C LEU A 218 -14.58 -21.32 3.20
N ASP A 219 -15.34 -20.28 2.84
CA ASP A 219 -16.60 -20.46 2.15
C ASP A 219 -16.35 -20.68 0.65
N GLU A 220 -16.52 -21.92 0.21
CA GLU A 220 -16.32 -22.32 -1.19
C GLU A 220 -17.60 -22.22 -2.03
N SER A 221 -18.73 -21.76 -1.45
CA SER A 221 -20.01 -21.69 -2.16
C SER A 221 -20.07 -20.56 -3.20
N TRP A 222 -19.35 -19.46 -2.95
CA TRP A 222 -19.20 -18.38 -3.92
C TRP A 222 -18.04 -18.67 -4.87
N THR A 223 -18.34 -18.90 -6.15
CA THR A 223 -17.35 -19.26 -7.19
C THR A 223 -17.42 -18.31 -8.38
N PRO A 224 -17.09 -17.03 -8.21
CA PRO A 224 -17.17 -16.04 -9.29
C PRO A 224 -16.12 -16.33 -10.36
N LYS A 225 -16.41 -15.98 -11.61
CA LYS A 225 -15.38 -15.82 -12.63
C LYS A 225 -14.53 -14.61 -12.26
N ILE A 226 -13.22 -14.82 -12.18
CA ILE A 226 -12.28 -13.74 -11.86
C ILE A 226 -12.02 -12.90 -13.11
N THR A 227 -12.25 -11.60 -12.99
CA THR A 227 -11.94 -10.60 -14.00
C THR A 227 -10.87 -9.64 -13.48
N ARG A 228 -10.26 -8.89 -14.40
CA ARG A 228 -9.22 -7.90 -14.10
C ARG A 228 -9.61 -6.55 -14.68
N PHE A 229 -9.11 -5.48 -14.08
CA PHE A 229 -9.22 -4.14 -14.66
C PHE A 229 -8.42 -4.06 -15.97
N ASP A 230 -9.11 -3.73 -17.07
CA ASP A 230 -8.55 -3.65 -18.43
C ASP A 230 -8.14 -2.23 -18.84
N GLY A 231 -8.29 -1.26 -17.94
CA GLY A 231 -8.09 0.16 -18.23
C GLY A 231 -9.39 0.82 -18.66
N ALA A 232 -9.52 2.12 -18.42
CA ALA A 232 -10.60 2.86 -19.06
C ALA A 232 -10.32 2.89 -20.57
N GLN A 233 -11.11 2.18 -21.38
CA GLN A 233 -11.20 2.56 -22.79
C GLN A 233 -11.78 3.97 -22.81
N THR A 234 -10.92 4.98 -22.97
CA THR A 234 -11.38 6.21 -23.59
C THR A 234 -11.67 5.84 -25.03
N ASP A 235 -12.90 5.40 -25.30
CA ASP A 235 -13.46 5.52 -26.65
C ASP A 235 -13.50 7.02 -26.93
N MET A 236 -12.37 7.57 -27.36
CA MET A 236 -12.36 8.78 -28.15
C MET A 236 -12.95 8.38 -29.49
N THR A 237 -14.28 8.30 -29.57
CA THR A 237 -14.95 8.49 -30.84
C THR A 237 -14.43 9.83 -31.35
N PRO A 238 -13.68 9.88 -32.47
CA PRO A 238 -13.30 11.14 -33.06
C PRO A 238 -14.59 11.93 -33.28
N PRO A 239 -14.67 13.22 -32.90
CA PRO A 239 -15.84 14.01 -33.22
C PRO A 239 -16.05 13.90 -34.73
N ASP A 240 -17.23 13.39 -35.10
CA ASP A 240 -17.64 13.19 -36.47
C ASP A 240 -17.45 14.52 -37.21
N ALA A 241 -16.48 14.54 -38.12
CA ALA A 241 -16.12 15.73 -38.87
C ALA A 241 -17.14 15.95 -39.98
N SER A 242 -18.40 16.20 -39.62
CA SER A 242 -19.43 16.64 -40.53
C SER A 242 -20.52 17.46 -39.83
N SER A 243 -20.17 18.68 -39.43
CA SER A 243 -21.09 19.80 -39.58
C SER A 243 -20.27 21.09 -39.66
N ASN A 244 -19.97 21.52 -40.88
CA ASN A 244 -19.76 22.92 -41.16
C ASN A 244 -21.00 23.68 -40.69
N ASP A 245 -20.81 24.66 -39.83
CA ASP A 245 -21.46 25.98 -39.88
C ASP A 245 -21.10 26.74 -38.60
N ARG A 246 -20.02 27.54 -38.68
CA ARG A 246 -19.83 28.67 -37.76
C ARG A 246 -19.40 29.88 -38.57
N GLU A 247 -20.32 30.84 -38.64
CA GLU A 247 -20.10 32.23 -39.05
C GLU A 247 -18.87 32.81 -38.37
N VAL A 248 -17.99 33.37 -39.19
CA VAL A 248 -16.85 34.18 -38.75
C VAL A 248 -17.39 35.55 -38.35
N ILE A 249 -17.34 35.87 -37.06
CA ILE A 249 -17.60 37.23 -36.58
C ILE A 249 -16.26 37.96 -36.55
N GLU A 250 -16.10 38.95 -37.44
CA GLU A 250 -14.95 39.86 -37.45
C GLU A 250 -14.96 40.73 -36.18
N ALA A 251 -13.82 40.78 -35.49
CA ALA A 251 -13.60 41.69 -34.38
C ALA A 251 -13.03 43.02 -34.90
N GLU A 252 -13.76 44.12 -34.69
CA GLU A 252 -13.30 45.48 -34.95
C GLU A 252 -12.13 45.86 -34.06
N VAL A 253 -11.11 46.48 -34.67
CA VAL A 253 -9.93 47.05 -34.00
C VAL A 253 -10.28 48.45 -33.49
N VAL A 254 -10.17 48.67 -32.19
CA VAL A 254 -10.13 50.03 -31.61
C VAL A 254 -8.77 50.24 -30.95
N ASN A 255 -7.95 51.08 -31.57
CA ASN A 255 -6.73 51.62 -30.99
C ASN A 255 -7.06 52.58 -29.85
N ASN A 256 -6.32 52.47 -28.74
CA ASN A 256 -6.07 53.62 -27.88
C ASN A 256 -4.68 53.50 -27.24
N ASP A 257 -3.73 54.23 -27.79
CA ASP A 257 -2.51 54.62 -27.08
C ASP A 257 -2.89 55.49 -25.88
N HIS A 258 -2.19 55.40 -24.75
CA HIS A 258 -1.68 56.53 -23.96
C HIS A 258 -0.70 56.00 -22.89
N GLN A 259 0.44 56.68 -22.81
CA GLN A 259 1.61 56.44 -21.97
C GLN A 259 1.37 56.68 -20.47
N ALA A 260 2.10 55.99 -19.59
CA ALA A 260 3.19 56.59 -18.78
C ALA A 260 3.75 55.65 -17.67
N ALA A 261 5.07 55.78 -17.48
CA ALA A 261 5.86 55.63 -16.25
C ALA A 261 6.35 54.24 -15.75
N ASP A 262 7.66 54.04 -15.95
CA ASP A 262 8.66 53.26 -15.18
C ASP A 262 9.03 54.02 -13.86
N PRO A 263 9.95 53.61 -12.93
CA PRO A 263 10.68 52.35 -12.67
C PRO A 263 10.73 51.94 -11.17
N SER A 264 11.61 50.96 -10.85
CA SER A 264 12.26 50.58 -9.56
C SER A 264 11.83 49.22 -9.02
N GLU A 265 12.67 48.32 -8.47
CA GLU A 265 14.08 48.33 -8.04
C GLU A 265 14.46 46.84 -7.82
N ASP A 266 15.54 46.35 -8.44
CA ASP A 266 16.86 46.09 -7.85
C ASP A 266 17.17 44.58 -7.69
N SER A 267 18.35 44.19 -8.16
CA SER A 267 18.84 42.82 -8.27
C SER A 267 20.32 42.78 -7.98
N VAL A 268 20.71 42.44 -6.75
CA VAL A 268 22.06 42.00 -6.35
C VAL A 268 21.84 41.22 -5.03
N VAL A 269 22.35 40.02 -4.79
CA VAL A 269 23.76 39.70 -4.55
C VAL A 269 23.96 38.18 -4.62
N SER A 270 24.96 37.80 -5.41
CA SER A 270 25.71 36.56 -5.34
C SER A 270 26.76 36.63 -4.23
N ASP A 271 26.87 35.59 -3.39
CA ASP A 271 28.18 35.19 -2.86
C ASP A 271 28.24 33.72 -2.42
N SER A 272 29.39 33.10 -2.68
CA SER A 272 29.76 31.73 -2.29
C SER A 272 30.61 31.75 -1.01
N PRO A 273 30.64 30.65 -0.23
CA PRO A 273 31.88 30.36 0.52
C PRO A 273 32.38 28.92 0.39
N GLN A 274 33.61 28.84 -0.13
CA GLN A 274 34.80 28.13 0.38
C GLN A 274 34.69 26.75 1.05
N ASN A 275 35.50 25.87 0.48
CA ASN A 275 36.01 24.58 0.95
C ASN A 275 36.60 24.61 2.38
N GLN A 276 36.05 23.83 3.31
CA GLN A 276 36.73 23.38 4.53
C GLN A 276 36.42 21.90 4.77
N ALA A 277 37.46 21.10 5.01
CA ALA A 277 37.35 19.70 5.37
C ALA A 277 36.56 19.54 6.69
N PRO A 278 35.62 18.59 6.81
CA PRO A 278 34.82 18.47 8.02
C PRO A 278 35.68 18.01 9.19
N ALA A 279 35.77 18.85 10.22
CA ALA A 279 36.21 18.42 11.55
C ALA A 279 35.20 17.37 12.05
N GLN A 280 35.68 16.17 12.40
CA GLN A 280 34.83 15.13 12.97
C GLN A 280 34.38 15.54 14.38
N ASN A 281 33.25 16.23 14.48
CA ASN A 281 32.55 16.42 15.74
C ASN A 281 31.88 15.10 16.13
N MET A 282 32.54 14.33 16.99
CA MET A 282 31.89 13.19 17.65
C MET A 282 31.04 13.70 18.82
N VAL A 283 29.72 13.67 18.65
CA VAL A 283 28.75 13.94 19.73
C VAL A 283 28.31 12.62 20.32
N PHE A 284 28.63 12.38 21.60
CA PHE A 284 28.20 11.20 22.34
C PHE A 284 27.06 11.57 23.29
N ASN A 285 25.84 11.11 23.00
CA ASN A 285 24.75 11.14 23.97
C ASN A 285 24.68 9.80 24.70
N GLN A 286 24.87 9.81 26.03
CA GLN A 286 24.78 8.62 26.88
C GLN A 286 23.71 8.84 27.95
N TYR A 287 22.82 7.85 28.12
CA TYR A 287 21.86 7.80 29.23
C TYR A 287 21.95 6.42 29.90
N GLY A 288 22.19 6.40 31.22
CA GLY A 288 22.20 5.20 32.06
C GLY A 288 23.36 5.16 33.06
N ALA A 289 23.10 4.70 34.29
CA ALA A 289 24.10 4.59 35.35
C ALA A 289 24.99 3.33 35.16
N ASN A 290 26.30 3.52 35.31
CA ASN A 290 27.42 2.55 35.21
C ASN A 290 28.09 2.38 33.82
N SER A 291 28.80 3.43 33.39
CA SER A 291 29.65 3.41 32.19
C SER A 291 31.14 3.40 32.54
N GLN A 292 31.90 2.37 32.16
CA GLN A 292 33.36 2.46 32.00
C GLN A 292 33.70 2.54 30.51
N GLN A 293 34.56 3.49 30.13
CA GLN A 293 35.03 3.68 28.76
C GLN A 293 36.52 3.31 28.65
N ILE A 294 36.88 2.51 27.65
CA ILE A 294 38.28 2.31 27.24
C ILE A 294 38.41 2.89 25.82
N GLY A 295 39.06 4.04 25.70
CA GLY A 295 39.44 4.61 24.41
C GLY A 295 40.79 4.05 23.98
N SER A 296 40.83 3.30 22.88
CA SER A 296 42.09 2.95 22.23
C SER A 296 42.23 3.70 20.92
N VAL A 297 43.26 4.54 20.79
CA VAL A 297 43.68 5.13 19.53
C VAL A 297 44.88 4.32 19.05
N GLY A 298 44.68 3.43 18.08
CA GLY A 298 45.76 2.67 17.45
C GLY A 298 46.19 3.36 16.16
N THR A 299 47.44 3.82 16.10
CA THR A 299 48.07 4.29 14.86
C THR A 299 48.59 3.08 14.07
N LEU A 300 48.09 2.89 12.84
CA LEU A 300 48.55 1.83 11.94
C LEU A 300 49.76 2.30 11.11
N ASN A 301 50.96 1.78 11.41
CA ASN A 301 52.13 1.98 10.55
C ASN A 301 52.25 0.83 9.54
N ILE A 302 52.04 1.12 8.27
CA ILE A 302 52.25 0.15 7.18
C ILE A 302 53.70 0.25 6.71
N GLY A 303 54.54 -0.71 7.12
CA GLY A 303 55.87 -0.89 6.56
C GLY A 303 55.79 -1.49 5.15
N ARG A 304 56.38 -0.81 4.16
CA ARG A 304 56.68 -1.37 2.84
C ARG A 304 57.84 -2.35 2.99
N GLY A 305 57.63 -3.60 2.59
CA GLY A 305 58.70 -4.60 2.49
C GLY A 305 59.70 -4.25 1.39
N LEU A 306 60.98 -4.47 1.70
CA LEU A 306 62.04 -4.95 0.82
C LEU A 306 62.98 -5.81 1.68
#